data_AF-A0A099P6J2-F1
#
_entry.id   AF-A0A099P6J2-F1
#
_cell.length_a   1.000
_cell.length_b   1.000
_cell.length_c   1.000
_cell.angle_alpha   90.00
_cell.angle_beta   90.00
_cell.angle_gamma   90.00
#
_symmetry.space_group_name_H-M   'P 1'
#
loop_
_entity.id
_entity.type
_entity.pdbx_description
1 polymer ?
#
loop_
_entity_poly.entity_id
_entity_poly.type
_entity_poly.pdbx_seq_one_letter_code
_entity_poly.pdbx_strand_id
1 'polypeptide(L)'
;MRVKKPTSKRMTTRLREGIKKKASAQRRKDKKAAKKDVTWKSRHPKDPGIPASFPYKEQIIAEIEMRKQEREEQKRLMREQRKAVQAGSLEDAQDAMEIEGELGDDMAALMESAQAAAREYEGEDEQDDDGDAMVEDNYEVIERDLPLDDGEVDDERANKSEIEKSRKQFDKVFKNVVDDADVILYVLDARDPENTRSKKIEESILQSQGKRLILLLNKVDLVPDEIVKKWLDFLGSSFPTIPIKGSSGSNNGKTFNKKLTQNATANQLLLALKAYASKSNLHRTITVGVIGYPNVGKSSIINALTNQHSGKGSNKSKQPCPVGNQAGVTRTLREIKIDNKLKIIDSPGIVFPENVKKSGSLTTRQKKEYEAKLAILSAIPEKQIEDPINAVSYLLKRLSTDNSMAESFKEFYKLPALASIDLNDFTKKVLIHISRSQGRLGRGGVPNLHAASLVVLKDWRDGKFQGWTLPKSSSAKSGDSTEVETKIPNGASGAKPPAKVEQTTIVKEWAQEFDLDSLFADVFGKN
;
A
#
# COMPACT_ATOMS: atom_id res chain seq x y z
N MET A 1 -9.28 -12.96 57.38
CA MET A 1 -8.23 -11.96 57.10
C MET A 1 -8.87 -10.58 57.00
N ARG A 2 -8.37 -9.57 57.72
CA ARG A 2 -8.93 -8.21 57.70
C ARG A 2 -8.40 -7.48 56.44
N VAL A 3 -9.25 -7.30 55.43
CA VAL A 3 -8.86 -6.68 54.15
C VAL A 3 -8.60 -5.18 54.37
N LYS A 4 -7.41 -4.70 54.00
CA LYS A 4 -7.04 -3.27 54.06
C LYS A 4 -7.74 -2.49 52.94
N LYS A 5 -8.02 -1.21 53.18
CA LYS A 5 -8.62 -0.34 52.15
C LYS A 5 -7.72 -0.27 50.91
N PRO A 6 -8.25 -0.52 49.70
CA PRO A 6 -7.48 -0.42 48.48
C PRO A 6 -7.14 1.05 48.17
N THR A 7 -5.91 1.30 47.74
CA THR A 7 -5.49 2.64 47.27
C THR A 7 -6.14 2.95 45.93
N SER A 8 -6.72 4.15 45.80
CA SER A 8 -7.33 4.59 44.55
C SER A 8 -6.29 4.73 43.44
N LYS A 9 -6.60 4.19 42.25
CA LYS A 9 -5.81 4.40 41.02
C LYS A 9 -6.10 5.75 40.37
N ARG A 10 -7.05 6.53 40.91
CA ARG A 10 -7.45 7.83 40.35
C ARG A 10 -6.34 8.86 40.62
N MET A 11 -5.73 9.35 39.54
CA MET A 11 -4.74 10.41 39.64
C MET A 11 -5.41 11.77 39.77
N THR A 12 -4.95 12.59 40.72
CA THR A 12 -5.38 13.99 40.79
C THR A 12 -4.83 14.77 39.59
N THR A 13 -5.58 15.77 39.13
CA THR A 13 -5.15 16.68 38.05
C THR A 13 -3.82 17.34 38.38
N ARG A 14 -3.61 17.73 39.64
CA ARG A 14 -2.34 18.26 40.16
C ARG A 14 -1.18 17.28 39.96
N LEU A 15 -1.38 15.99 40.20
CA LEU A 15 -0.34 14.96 40.01
C LEU A 15 -0.03 14.77 38.52
N ARG A 16 -1.06 14.73 37.66
CA ARG A 16 -0.91 14.57 36.21
C ARG A 16 -0.11 15.74 35.59
N GLU A 17 -0.46 16.97 35.94
CA GLU A 17 0.26 18.17 35.49
C GLU A 17 1.67 18.26 36.08
N GLY A 18 1.86 17.83 37.33
CA GLY A 18 3.18 17.70 37.95
C GLY A 18 4.10 16.73 37.20
N ILE A 19 3.57 15.59 36.74
CA ILE A 19 4.33 14.61 35.96
C ILE A 19 4.70 15.16 34.59
N LYS A 20 3.78 15.84 33.88
CA LYS A 20 4.09 16.48 32.59
C LYS A 20 5.21 17.51 32.72
N LYS A 21 5.13 18.38 33.74
CA LYS A 21 6.17 19.39 34.00
C LYS A 21 7.50 18.76 34.35
N LYS A 22 7.52 17.70 35.19
CA LYS A 22 8.74 16.95 35.51
C LYS A 22 9.35 16.27 34.28
N ALA A 23 8.54 15.63 33.44
CA ALA A 23 9.02 14.96 32.23
C ALA A 23 9.61 15.96 31.21
N SER A 24 8.95 17.10 31.01
CA SER A 24 9.46 18.19 30.15
C SER A 24 10.78 18.76 30.67
N ALA A 25 10.87 19.03 31.98
CA ALA A 25 12.10 19.51 32.61
C ALA A 25 13.24 18.50 32.47
N GLN A 26 12.96 17.20 32.65
CA GLN A 26 13.94 16.13 32.48
C GLN A 26 14.44 16.06 31.04
N ARG A 27 13.56 16.03 30.03
CA ARG A 27 13.95 16.06 28.61
C ARG A 27 14.83 17.27 28.27
N ARG A 28 14.52 18.44 28.84
CA ARG A 28 15.34 19.65 28.65
C ARG A 28 16.71 19.52 29.29
N LYS A 29 16.79 18.89 30.47
CA LYS A 29 18.06 18.59 31.16
C LYS A 29 18.89 17.58 30.37
N ASP A 30 18.27 16.52 29.86
CA ASP A 30 18.91 15.48 29.06
C ASP A 30 19.45 16.05 27.74
N LYS A 31 18.68 16.93 27.06
CA LYS A 31 19.15 17.62 25.85
C LYS A 31 20.38 18.50 26.12
N LYS A 32 20.45 19.15 27.29
CA LYS A 32 21.62 19.94 27.71
C LYS A 32 22.81 19.03 28.06
N ALA A 33 22.57 17.89 28.70
CA ALA A 33 23.59 16.91 29.04
C ALA A 33 24.17 16.24 27.78
N ALA A 34 23.32 15.87 26.82
CA ALA A 34 23.72 15.25 25.55
C ALA A 34 24.65 16.16 24.73
N LYS A 35 24.48 17.48 24.79
CA LYS A 35 25.41 18.43 24.15
C LYS A 35 26.81 18.45 24.78
N LYS A 36 26.94 18.03 26.04
CA LYS A 36 28.21 17.95 26.78
C LYS A 36 28.85 16.55 26.70
N ASP A 37 28.12 15.56 26.19
CA ASP A 37 28.56 14.17 26.13
C ASP A 37 29.51 13.97 24.95
N VAL A 38 30.81 13.78 25.21
CA VAL A 38 31.89 13.72 24.19
C VAL A 38 31.70 12.59 23.16
N THR A 39 30.78 11.66 23.41
CA THR A 39 30.41 10.56 22.51
C THR A 39 29.79 10.99 21.18
N TRP A 40 29.34 12.25 21.02
CA TRP A 40 28.90 12.78 19.72
C TRP A 40 30.04 12.98 18.70
N LYS A 41 31.31 12.97 19.14
CA LYS A 41 32.46 13.25 18.27
C LYS A 41 32.90 12.08 17.38
N SER A 42 32.52 10.83 17.69
CA SER A 42 32.75 9.71 16.78
C SER A 42 31.51 9.45 15.94
N ARG A 43 31.44 10.07 14.75
CA ARG A 43 30.36 9.87 13.76
C ARG A 43 30.28 8.44 13.18
N HIS A 44 31.22 7.57 13.53
CA HIS A 44 31.24 6.19 13.06
C HIS A 44 30.71 5.25 14.16
N PRO A 45 29.56 4.59 13.94
CA PRO A 45 29.14 3.51 14.83
C PRO A 45 30.22 2.43 14.82
N LYS A 46 30.61 1.96 16.01
CA LYS A 46 31.54 0.82 16.12
C LYS A 46 30.83 -0.41 15.55
N ASP A 47 31.41 -0.97 14.49
CA ASP A 47 30.94 -2.21 13.90
C ASP A 47 31.10 -3.35 14.92
N PRO A 48 30.02 -4.07 15.29
CA PRO A 48 30.10 -5.23 16.19
C PRO A 48 30.91 -6.39 15.61
N GLY A 49 31.28 -6.37 14.33
CA GLY A 49 32.13 -7.35 13.67
C GLY A 49 31.46 -8.72 13.48
N ILE A 50 32.24 -9.72 13.08
CA ILE A 50 31.75 -11.08 12.83
C ILE A 50 31.59 -11.82 14.17
N PRO A 51 30.38 -12.27 14.54
CA PRO A 51 30.15 -13.00 15.78
C PRO A 51 30.97 -14.29 15.86
N ALA A 52 31.48 -14.61 17.06
CA ALA A 52 32.30 -15.81 17.28
C ALA A 52 31.56 -17.13 17.01
N SER A 53 30.23 -17.15 17.11
CA SER A 53 29.40 -18.33 16.90
C SER A 53 29.14 -18.68 15.43
N PHE A 54 29.68 -17.91 14.48
CA PHE A 54 29.40 -18.11 13.06
C PHE A 54 30.24 -19.30 12.50
N PRO A 55 29.61 -20.38 11.98
CA PRO A 55 30.30 -21.62 11.60
C PRO A 55 31.39 -21.47 10.53
N TYR A 56 31.28 -20.46 9.66
CA TYR A 56 32.23 -20.20 8.57
C TYR A 56 33.04 -18.91 8.81
N LYS A 57 33.23 -18.51 10.07
CA LYS A 57 33.95 -17.28 10.43
C LYS A 57 35.36 -17.24 9.84
N GLU A 58 36.07 -18.37 9.86
CA GLU A 58 37.43 -18.48 9.32
C GLU A 58 37.47 -18.31 7.79
N GLN A 59 36.47 -18.82 7.08
CA GLN A 59 36.37 -18.65 5.62
C GLN A 59 36.15 -17.17 5.24
N ILE A 60 35.28 -16.47 5.99
CA ILE A 60 35.05 -15.03 5.77
C ILE A 60 36.31 -14.22 6.06
N ILE A 61 37.04 -14.55 7.12
CA ILE A 61 38.30 -13.86 7.44
C ILE A 61 39.33 -14.07 6.33
N ALA A 62 39.49 -15.30 5.84
CA ALA A 62 40.40 -15.62 4.75
C ALA A 62 40.03 -14.90 3.44
N GLU A 63 38.73 -14.83 3.11
CA GLU A 63 38.25 -14.10 1.93
C GLU A 63 38.53 -12.59 2.03
N ILE A 64 38.34 -11.99 3.21
CA ILE A 64 38.67 -10.58 3.46
C ILE A 64 40.17 -10.32 3.30
N GLU A 65 41.01 -11.23 3.79
CA GLU A 65 42.47 -11.11 3.71
C GLU A 65 42.98 -11.22 2.26
N MET A 66 42.49 -12.21 1.50
CA MET A 66 42.81 -12.32 0.06
C MET A 66 42.39 -11.05 -0.69
N ARG A 67 41.16 -10.56 -0.46
CA ARG A 67 40.65 -9.35 -1.12
C ARG A 67 41.41 -8.08 -0.73
N LYS A 68 42.06 -8.07 0.44
CA LYS A 68 42.95 -6.99 0.87
C LYS A 68 44.31 -7.07 0.15
N GLN A 69 44.88 -8.27 0.02
CA GLN A 69 46.12 -8.52 -0.72
C GLN A 69 45.97 -8.15 -2.20
N GLU A 70 44.91 -8.61 -2.86
CA GLU A 70 44.59 -8.25 -4.26
C GLU A 70 44.50 -6.74 -4.45
N ARG A 71 43.86 -6.02 -3.51
CA ARG A 71 43.71 -4.57 -3.58
C ARG A 71 45.03 -3.84 -3.39
N GLU A 72 45.91 -4.33 -2.50
CA GLU A 72 47.24 -3.76 -2.29
C GLU A 72 48.15 -4.01 -3.50
N GLU A 73 48.09 -5.19 -4.10
CA GLU A 73 48.83 -5.56 -5.31
C GLU A 73 48.36 -4.73 -6.51
N GLN A 74 47.05 -4.60 -6.73
CA GLN A 74 46.49 -3.72 -7.77
C GLN A 74 46.94 -2.27 -7.60
N LYS A 75 46.94 -1.74 -6.36
CA LYS A 75 47.45 -0.39 -6.08
C LYS A 75 48.94 -0.25 -6.36
N ARG A 76 49.72 -1.30 -6.08
CA ARG A 76 51.17 -1.31 -6.36
C ARG A 76 51.45 -1.33 -7.86
N LEU A 77 50.77 -2.20 -8.60
CA LEU A 77 50.84 -2.27 -10.06
C LEU A 77 50.41 -0.94 -10.70
N MET A 78 49.30 -0.34 -10.24
CA MET A 78 48.85 0.96 -10.72
C MET A 78 49.88 2.07 -10.44
N ARG A 79 50.58 2.02 -9.30
CA ARG A 79 51.64 2.98 -8.95
C ARG A 79 52.91 2.76 -9.78
N GLU A 80 53.25 1.51 -10.09
CA GLU A 80 54.39 1.16 -10.96
C GLU A 80 54.10 1.53 -12.42
N GLN A 81 52.90 1.28 -12.93
CA GLN A 81 52.45 1.72 -14.26
C GLN A 81 52.46 3.25 -14.38
N ARG A 82 51.93 3.98 -13.39
CA ARG A 82 52.00 5.45 -13.35
C ARG A 82 53.44 5.97 -13.36
N LYS A 83 54.36 5.29 -12.65
CA LYS A 83 55.79 5.66 -12.64
C LYS A 83 56.48 5.35 -13.97
N ALA A 84 56.13 4.24 -14.63
CA ALA A 84 56.67 3.87 -15.94
C ALA A 84 56.25 4.87 -17.02
N VAL A 85 54.97 5.27 -17.04
CA VAL A 85 54.46 6.33 -17.93
C VAL A 85 55.16 7.67 -17.67
N GLN A 86 55.52 7.96 -16.42
CA GLN A 86 56.21 9.20 -16.05
C GLN A 86 57.73 9.19 -16.32
N ALA A 87 58.35 8.03 -16.59
CA ALA A 87 59.82 7.88 -16.65
C ALA A 87 60.44 7.68 -18.05
N GLY A 88 59.65 7.77 -19.14
CA GLY A 88 60.12 7.78 -20.54
C GLY A 88 59.26 6.88 -21.43
N SER A 89 58.87 7.23 -22.66
CA SER A 89 59.56 7.98 -23.72
C SER A 89 58.57 8.69 -24.66
N LEU A 90 58.93 9.92 -25.07
CA LEU A 90 58.30 10.70 -26.15
C LEU A 90 58.75 10.17 -27.51
N GLU A 91 58.13 9.11 -28.00
CA GLU A 91 58.14 8.68 -29.40
C GLU A 91 57.04 7.61 -29.52
N ASP A 92 56.16 7.73 -30.52
CA ASP A 92 54.89 6.99 -30.74
C ASP A 92 53.61 7.59 -30.11
N ALA A 93 53.54 8.92 -30.03
CA ALA A 93 52.30 9.68 -29.75
C ALA A 93 51.31 9.75 -30.93
N GLN A 94 51.19 8.69 -31.75
CA GLN A 94 50.18 8.63 -32.82
C GLN A 94 49.32 7.36 -32.86
N ASP A 95 49.61 6.32 -32.07
CA ASP A 95 48.81 5.08 -32.06
C ASP A 95 48.14 4.73 -30.72
N ALA A 96 48.11 5.65 -29.75
CA ALA A 96 47.43 5.45 -28.45
C ALA A 96 46.24 6.39 -28.21
N MET A 97 45.77 7.09 -29.24
CA MET A 97 44.63 8.02 -29.17
C MET A 97 43.27 7.33 -29.34
N GLU A 98 43.15 6.04 -28.98
CA GLU A 98 41.91 5.27 -29.13
C GLU A 98 41.51 4.42 -27.91
N ILE A 99 42.16 4.62 -26.75
CA ILE A 99 41.69 4.09 -25.45
C ILE A 99 41.89 5.14 -24.33
N GLU A 100 41.66 6.41 -24.64
CA GLU A 100 41.45 7.47 -23.63
C GLU A 100 39.95 7.66 -23.46
N GLY A 101 39.34 6.89 -22.58
CA GLY A 101 37.89 6.92 -22.42
C GLY A 101 37.35 6.15 -21.23
N GLU A 102 38.09 6.02 -20.14
CA GLU A 102 37.56 5.62 -18.83
C GLU A 102 38.68 5.72 -17.79
N LEU A 103 38.36 6.25 -16.60
CA LEU A 103 39.23 6.38 -15.40
C LEU A 103 40.02 7.70 -15.22
N GLY A 104 39.57 8.80 -15.85
CA GLY A 104 39.99 10.17 -15.50
C GLY A 104 39.01 10.96 -14.61
N ASP A 105 37.79 10.46 -14.41
CA ASP A 105 36.67 11.29 -13.92
C ASP A 105 36.48 11.30 -12.39
N ASP A 106 36.97 10.28 -11.67
CA ASP A 106 36.60 10.10 -10.26
C ASP A 106 37.36 11.01 -9.28
N MET A 107 38.59 11.44 -9.61
CA MET A 107 39.41 12.29 -8.74
C MET A 107 39.10 13.77 -8.95
N ALA A 108 38.80 14.18 -10.19
CA ALA A 108 38.41 15.54 -10.53
C ALA A 108 37.03 15.86 -9.94
N ALA A 109 36.06 14.95 -10.11
CA ALA A 109 34.71 15.10 -9.52
C ALA A 109 34.74 15.15 -7.98
N LEU A 110 35.64 14.38 -7.34
CA LEU A 110 35.77 14.38 -5.88
C LEU A 110 36.42 15.68 -5.36
N MET A 111 37.40 16.22 -6.08
CA MET A 111 38.09 17.45 -5.71
C MET A 111 37.21 18.69 -5.94
N GLU A 112 36.40 18.69 -7.02
CA GLU A 112 35.40 19.71 -7.28
C GLU A 112 34.25 19.68 -6.25
N SER A 113 33.79 18.48 -5.87
CA SER A 113 32.79 18.31 -4.80
C SER A 113 33.31 18.76 -3.43
N ALA A 114 34.58 18.48 -3.13
CA ALA A 114 35.21 18.92 -1.88
C ALA A 114 35.42 20.44 -1.84
N GLN A 115 35.76 21.07 -2.97
CA GLN A 115 35.92 22.52 -3.07
C GLN A 115 34.57 23.26 -3.05
N ALA A 116 33.52 22.68 -3.64
CA ALA A 116 32.16 23.21 -3.55
C ALA A 116 31.64 23.19 -2.11
N ALA A 117 31.84 22.07 -1.39
CA ALA A 117 31.45 21.93 0.00
C ALA A 117 32.26 22.85 0.96
N ALA A 118 33.50 23.20 0.60
CA ALA A 118 34.30 24.15 1.36
C ALA A 118 33.83 25.60 1.16
N ARG A 119 33.43 25.98 -0.07
CA ARG A 119 32.86 27.31 -0.36
C ARG A 119 31.50 27.53 0.27
N GLU A 120 30.68 26.48 0.38
CA GLU A 120 29.40 26.53 1.12
C GLU A 120 29.60 26.69 2.64
N TYR A 121 30.75 26.29 3.19
CA TYR A 121 31.02 26.36 4.63
C TYR A 121 31.73 27.65 5.07
N GLU A 122 32.51 28.28 4.19
CA GLU A 122 33.20 29.56 4.47
C GLU A 122 32.35 30.81 4.16
N GLY A 123 31.14 30.65 3.62
CA GLY A 123 30.24 31.75 3.21
C GLY A 123 29.21 32.21 4.26
N GLU A 124 29.20 31.64 5.47
CA GLU A 124 28.27 32.03 6.53
C GLU A 124 29.01 32.60 7.74
N ASP A 125 29.53 33.82 7.60
CA ASP A 125 29.64 34.78 8.71
C ASP A 125 29.67 36.22 8.14
N GLU A 126 28.71 37.03 8.59
CA GLU A 126 28.55 38.50 8.44
C GLU A 126 27.96 39.08 7.12
N GLN A 127 26.63 39.26 7.06
CA GLN A 127 25.97 40.60 7.12
C GLN A 127 24.44 40.51 6.92
N ASP A 128 23.73 41.24 7.78
CA ASP A 128 22.29 41.51 7.72
C ASP A 128 21.91 42.28 6.43
N ASP A 129 20.82 41.90 5.74
CA ASP A 129 19.62 42.75 5.50
C ASP A 129 18.68 42.13 4.43
N ASP A 130 17.39 42.12 4.79
CA ASP A 130 16.16 42.01 3.98
C ASP A 130 15.98 41.00 2.81
N GLY A 131 15.15 39.99 3.10
CA GLY A 131 13.93 39.77 2.32
C GLY A 131 13.99 38.92 1.05
N ASP A 132 14.31 37.63 1.15
CA ASP A 132 13.60 36.62 0.35
C ASP A 132 13.65 35.24 1.03
N ALA A 133 12.48 34.71 1.35
CA ALA A 133 12.34 33.43 2.04
C ALA A 133 12.70 32.29 1.08
N MET A 134 13.89 31.70 1.25
CA MET A 134 14.18 30.35 0.76
C MET A 134 13.25 29.37 1.45
N VAL A 135 12.13 29.03 0.80
CA VAL A 135 11.19 28.02 1.27
C VAL A 135 11.86 26.65 1.15
N GLU A 136 12.46 26.16 2.23
CA GLU A 136 12.68 24.73 2.40
C GLU A 136 11.30 24.05 2.50
N ASP A 137 10.80 23.54 1.37
CA ASP A 137 9.57 22.74 1.31
C ASP A 137 9.77 21.38 2.01
N ASN A 138 9.75 21.41 3.35
CA ASN A 138 9.43 20.26 4.17
C ASN A 138 7.91 20.06 4.11
N TYR A 139 7.45 18.88 3.67
CA TYR A 139 6.04 18.53 3.79
C TYR A 139 5.61 18.66 5.26
N GLU A 140 4.64 19.53 5.54
CA GLU A 140 3.99 19.58 6.84
C GLU A 140 3.11 18.32 6.99
N VAL A 141 3.72 17.23 7.46
CA VAL A 141 2.99 16.02 7.86
C VAL A 141 2.55 16.22 9.30
N ILE A 142 1.27 16.53 9.48
CA ILE A 142 0.69 16.62 10.82
C ILE A 142 0.15 15.24 11.15
N GLU A 143 0.88 14.49 11.98
CA GLU A 143 0.34 13.28 12.60
C GLU A 143 -0.67 13.71 13.66
N ARG A 144 -1.96 13.47 13.40
CA ARG A 144 -3.00 13.68 14.42
C ARG A 144 -3.05 12.43 15.29
N ASP A 145 -2.40 12.52 16.45
CA ASP A 145 -2.68 11.64 17.57
C ASP A 145 -4.15 11.82 17.95
N LEU A 146 -4.99 10.87 17.55
CA LEU A 146 -6.37 10.80 18.02
C LEU A 146 -6.31 10.76 19.55
N PRO A 147 -6.92 11.72 20.27
CA PRO A 147 -7.16 11.56 21.69
C PRO A 147 -8.01 10.31 21.84
N LEU A 148 -7.37 9.24 22.30
CA LEU A 148 -8.03 8.07 22.81
C LEU A 148 -8.75 8.54 24.07
N ASP A 149 -10.01 8.93 23.91
CA ASP A 149 -10.92 8.95 25.04
C ASP A 149 -11.08 7.48 25.43
N ASP A 150 -10.22 7.05 26.35
CA ASP A 150 -10.33 5.81 27.10
C ASP A 150 -11.50 5.93 28.08
N GLY A 151 -12.68 6.28 27.59
CA GLY A 151 -13.90 6.08 28.33
C GLY A 151 -14.00 4.58 28.61
N GLU A 152 -13.61 4.18 29.82
CA GLU A 152 -14.00 2.90 30.41
C GLU A 152 -15.52 2.84 30.31
N VAL A 153 -16.01 2.14 29.28
CA VAL A 153 -17.41 1.75 29.19
C VAL A 153 -17.56 0.64 30.22
N ASP A 154 -18.41 0.89 31.22
CA ASP A 154 -18.68 0.01 32.36
C ASP A 154 -18.61 -1.49 32.03
N ASP A 155 -17.77 -2.16 32.80
CA ASP A 155 -17.38 -3.55 32.65
C ASP A 155 -18.43 -4.46 33.31
N GLU A 156 -19.49 -4.81 32.57
CA GLU A 156 -20.37 -5.94 32.94
C GLU A 156 -20.64 -6.93 31.78
N ARG A 157 -19.96 -6.80 30.63
CA ARG A 157 -20.06 -7.78 29.53
C ARG A 157 -18.69 -8.08 28.92
N ALA A 158 -17.80 -8.63 29.73
CA ALA A 158 -16.52 -9.19 29.32
C ALA A 158 -16.72 -10.50 28.53
N ASN A 159 -17.06 -10.38 27.23
CA ASN A 159 -16.86 -11.41 26.19
C ASN A 159 -17.19 -10.85 24.79
N LYS A 160 -16.64 -9.68 24.44
CA LYS A 160 -16.64 -9.18 23.06
C LYS A 160 -15.26 -9.41 22.45
N SER A 161 -15.21 -10.09 21.30
CA SER A 161 -13.97 -10.46 20.64
C SER A 161 -13.12 -9.22 20.33
N GLU A 162 -11.79 -9.35 20.33
CA GLU A 162 -10.84 -8.29 19.97
C GLU A 162 -11.15 -7.63 18.61
N ILE A 163 -11.86 -8.36 17.74
CA ILE A 163 -12.38 -7.91 16.45
C ILE A 163 -13.45 -6.81 16.62
N GLU A 164 -14.32 -6.88 17.62
CA GLU A 164 -15.33 -5.84 17.87
C GLU A 164 -14.73 -4.54 18.43
N LYS A 165 -13.67 -4.65 19.25
CA LYS A 165 -12.92 -3.48 19.76
C LYS A 165 -12.22 -2.77 18.62
N SER A 166 -11.54 -3.54 17.76
CA SER A 166 -10.92 -3.03 16.54
C SER A 166 -11.95 -2.38 15.61
N ARG A 167 -13.13 -3.00 15.40
CA ARG A 167 -14.19 -2.43 14.55
C ARG A 167 -14.67 -1.06 15.02
N LYS A 168 -14.92 -0.90 16.33
CA LYS A 168 -15.33 0.40 16.88
C LYS A 168 -14.28 1.49 16.69
N GLN A 169 -13.00 1.13 16.81
CA GLN A 169 -11.89 2.05 16.55
C GLN A 169 -11.89 2.49 15.09
N PHE A 170 -12.07 1.55 14.16
CA PHE A 170 -12.13 1.86 12.73
C PHE A 170 -13.38 2.69 12.35
N ASP A 171 -14.53 2.43 12.96
CA ASP A 171 -15.74 3.23 12.73
C ASP A 171 -15.55 4.69 13.19
N LYS A 172 -14.80 4.91 14.29
CA LYS A 172 -14.46 6.26 14.77
C LYS A 172 -13.51 6.98 13.79
N VAL A 173 -12.48 6.26 13.31
CA VAL A 173 -11.56 6.78 12.29
C VAL A 173 -12.29 7.16 11.02
N PHE A 174 -13.19 6.29 10.53
CA PHE A 174 -14.01 6.55 9.36
C PHE A 174 -14.84 7.81 9.50
N LYS A 175 -15.57 7.96 10.61
CA LYS A 175 -16.39 9.14 10.86
C LYS A 175 -15.56 10.42 10.86
N ASN A 176 -14.41 10.42 11.54
CA ASN A 176 -13.54 11.59 11.57
C ASN A 176 -13.02 11.98 10.19
N VAL A 177 -12.61 11.00 9.36
CA VAL A 177 -12.17 11.27 7.98
C VAL A 177 -13.31 11.83 7.15
N VAL A 178 -14.50 11.24 7.28
CA VAL A 178 -15.68 11.68 6.56
C VAL A 178 -16.07 13.08 6.99
N ASP A 179 -16.03 13.41 8.29
CA ASP A 179 -16.41 14.74 8.82
C ASP A 179 -15.42 15.84 8.46
N ASP A 180 -14.13 15.53 8.42
CA ASP A 180 -13.09 16.49 8.05
C ASP A 180 -12.90 16.68 6.53
N ALA A 181 -13.39 15.75 5.70
CA ALA A 181 -13.19 15.76 4.26
C ALA A 181 -14.35 16.38 3.48
N ASP A 182 -14.00 17.15 2.45
CA ASP A 182 -14.92 17.70 1.45
C ASP A 182 -15.12 16.71 0.30
N VAL A 183 -14.03 16.04 -0.11
CA VAL A 183 -14.01 15.03 -1.16
C VAL A 183 -13.46 13.73 -0.58
N ILE A 184 -14.16 12.62 -0.82
CA ILE A 184 -13.77 11.30 -0.36
C ILE A 184 -13.35 10.46 -1.57
N LEU A 185 -12.10 10.02 -1.55
CA LEU A 185 -11.53 9.07 -2.50
C LEU A 185 -11.64 7.66 -1.91
N TYR A 186 -12.53 6.85 -2.47
CA TYR A 186 -12.72 5.47 -2.05
C TYR A 186 -11.95 4.52 -2.95
N VAL A 187 -10.84 3.99 -2.42
CA VAL A 187 -9.90 3.15 -3.17
C VAL A 187 -10.33 1.68 -3.15
N LEU A 188 -10.44 1.10 -4.34
CA LEU A 188 -10.78 -0.29 -4.63
C LEU A 188 -9.59 -1.01 -5.31
N ASP A 189 -9.48 -2.33 -5.15
CA ASP A 189 -8.47 -3.16 -5.86
C ASP A 189 -9.08 -3.70 -7.16
N ALA A 190 -8.47 -3.41 -8.31
CA ALA A 190 -8.98 -3.79 -9.64
C ALA A 190 -9.18 -5.29 -9.82
N ARG A 191 -8.45 -6.14 -9.08
CA ARG A 191 -8.58 -7.59 -9.16
C ARG A 191 -9.89 -8.11 -8.56
N ASP A 192 -10.42 -7.41 -7.56
CA ASP A 192 -11.67 -7.76 -6.88
C ASP A 192 -12.38 -6.51 -6.31
N PRO A 193 -12.97 -5.67 -7.18
CA PRO A 193 -13.55 -4.40 -6.76
C PRO A 193 -14.78 -4.59 -5.87
N GLU A 194 -15.56 -5.66 -6.07
CA GLU A 194 -16.80 -5.88 -5.32
C GLU A 194 -16.54 -6.26 -3.86
N ASN A 195 -15.56 -7.13 -3.58
CA ASN A 195 -15.25 -7.51 -2.20
C ASN A 195 -14.43 -6.45 -1.45
N THR A 196 -13.82 -5.48 -2.16
CA THR A 196 -13.19 -4.31 -1.56
C THR A 196 -14.13 -3.11 -1.40
N ARG A 197 -15.39 -3.26 -1.82
CA ARG A 197 -16.45 -2.24 -1.76
C ARG A 197 -17.44 -2.53 -0.62
N SER A 198 -18.13 -1.51 -0.13
CA SER A 198 -19.13 -1.63 0.94
C SER A 198 -20.22 -0.58 0.77
N LYS A 199 -21.42 -1.03 0.41
CA LYS A 199 -22.58 -0.17 0.16
C LYS A 199 -22.99 0.65 1.38
N LYS A 200 -22.81 0.11 2.59
CA LYS A 200 -23.14 0.81 3.85
C LYS A 200 -22.35 2.11 4.04
N ILE A 201 -21.10 2.13 3.57
CA ILE A 201 -20.25 3.32 3.63
C ILE A 201 -20.69 4.34 2.62
N GLU A 202 -20.96 3.88 1.40
CA GLU A 202 -21.45 4.73 0.33
C GLU A 202 -22.75 5.42 0.77
N GLU A 203 -23.68 4.65 1.34
CA GLU A 203 -24.91 5.17 1.94
C GLU A 203 -24.61 6.17 3.08
N SER A 204 -23.69 5.85 3.99
CA SER A 204 -23.30 6.75 5.10
C SER A 204 -22.66 8.06 4.62
N ILE A 205 -21.90 8.02 3.51
CA ILE A 205 -21.27 9.20 2.91
C ILE A 205 -22.32 10.04 2.18
N LEU A 206 -23.22 9.40 1.43
CA LEU A 206 -24.32 10.08 0.73
C LEU A 206 -25.31 10.75 1.69
N GLN A 207 -25.51 10.19 2.88
CA GLN A 207 -26.31 10.81 3.94
C GLN A 207 -25.63 12.06 4.54
N SER A 208 -24.31 12.19 4.39
CA SER A 208 -23.58 13.37 4.84
C SER A 208 -23.71 14.49 3.80
N GLN A 209 -24.24 15.65 4.21
CA GLN A 209 -24.45 16.77 3.30
C GLN A 209 -23.12 17.36 2.80
N GLY A 210 -23.09 17.76 1.53
CA GLY A 210 -21.98 18.51 0.94
C GLY A 210 -20.72 17.71 0.58
N LYS A 211 -20.70 16.39 0.83
CA LYS A 211 -19.53 15.54 0.55
C LYS A 211 -19.61 14.92 -0.84
N ARG A 212 -18.48 14.87 -1.55
CA ARG A 212 -18.37 14.21 -2.86
C ARG A 212 -17.66 12.86 -2.70
N LEU A 213 -18.17 11.83 -3.35
CA LEU A 213 -17.58 10.49 -3.34
C LEU A 213 -17.09 10.12 -4.74
N ILE A 214 -15.81 9.75 -4.85
CA ILE A 214 -15.17 9.29 -6.09
C ILE A 214 -14.55 7.92 -5.82
N LEU A 215 -14.79 6.96 -6.70
CA LEU A 215 -14.15 5.65 -6.64
C LEU A 215 -12.80 5.70 -7.37
N LEU A 216 -11.76 5.18 -6.73
CA LEU A 216 -10.46 4.98 -7.35
C LEU A 216 -10.21 3.49 -7.55
N LEU A 217 -10.18 3.05 -8.81
CA LEU A 217 -9.87 1.67 -9.15
C LEU A 217 -8.36 1.52 -9.28
N ASN A 218 -7.69 1.00 -8.24
CA ASN A 218 -6.24 0.90 -8.18
C ASN A 218 -5.72 -0.48 -8.64
N LYS A 219 -4.44 -0.55 -9.01
CA LYS A 219 -3.75 -1.76 -9.51
C LYS A 219 -4.28 -2.27 -10.85
N VAL A 220 -4.73 -1.35 -11.70
CA VAL A 220 -5.22 -1.64 -13.07
C VAL A 220 -4.13 -2.21 -13.98
N ASP A 221 -2.86 -2.20 -13.56
CA ASP A 221 -1.76 -2.86 -14.26
C ASP A 221 -1.76 -4.39 -14.12
N LEU A 222 -2.44 -4.93 -13.10
CA LEU A 222 -2.55 -6.37 -12.82
C LEU A 222 -3.78 -7.02 -13.49
N VAL A 223 -4.59 -6.26 -14.21
CA VAL A 223 -5.83 -6.72 -14.83
C VAL A 223 -5.85 -6.34 -16.31
N PRO A 224 -6.32 -7.20 -17.23
CA PRO A 224 -6.40 -6.85 -18.64
C PRO A 224 -7.34 -5.65 -18.89
N ASP A 225 -7.01 -4.83 -19.89
CA ASP A 225 -7.74 -3.60 -20.23
C ASP A 225 -9.24 -3.82 -20.49
N GLU A 226 -9.60 -4.92 -21.15
CA GLU A 226 -11.00 -5.24 -21.43
C GLU A 226 -11.83 -5.40 -20.16
N ILE A 227 -11.23 -5.96 -19.11
CA ILE A 227 -11.90 -6.20 -17.83
C ILE A 227 -11.93 -4.91 -17.02
N VAL A 228 -10.86 -4.11 -17.08
CA VAL A 228 -10.86 -2.77 -16.46
C VAL A 228 -11.99 -1.92 -17.05
N LYS A 229 -12.17 -1.91 -18.38
CA LYS A 229 -13.28 -1.20 -19.04
C LYS A 229 -14.65 -1.69 -18.56
N LYS A 230 -14.88 -3.01 -18.50
CA LYS A 230 -16.13 -3.59 -17.96
C LYS A 230 -16.40 -3.16 -16.52
N TRP A 231 -15.36 -3.05 -15.69
CA TRP A 231 -15.49 -2.56 -14.32
C TRP A 231 -15.74 -1.06 -14.24
N LEU A 232 -15.11 -0.26 -15.10
CA LEU A 232 -15.35 1.19 -15.18
C LEU A 232 -16.81 1.47 -15.58
N ASP A 233 -17.37 0.76 -16.56
CA ASP A 233 -18.77 0.90 -16.95
C ASP A 233 -19.71 0.52 -15.80
N PHE A 234 -19.44 -0.60 -15.13
CA PHE A 234 -20.26 -1.07 -14.02
C PHE A 234 -20.21 -0.15 -12.80
N LEU A 235 -19.01 0.29 -12.38
CA LEU A 235 -18.84 1.17 -11.22
C LEU A 235 -19.25 2.61 -11.52
N GLY A 236 -19.00 3.08 -12.75
CA GLY A 236 -19.40 4.38 -13.27
C GLY A 236 -20.91 4.60 -13.23
N SER A 237 -21.71 3.53 -13.37
CA SER A 237 -23.17 3.60 -13.19
C SER A 237 -23.61 3.96 -11.77
N SER A 238 -22.76 3.74 -10.76
CA SER A 238 -23.03 4.08 -9.37
C SER A 238 -22.37 5.39 -8.95
N PHE A 239 -21.08 5.54 -9.23
CA PHE A 239 -20.26 6.67 -8.81
C PHE A 239 -19.16 6.96 -9.83
N PRO A 240 -18.72 8.22 -9.97
CA PRO A 240 -17.55 8.54 -10.80
C PRO A 240 -16.35 7.68 -10.39
N THR A 241 -15.80 6.96 -11.36
CA THR A 241 -14.74 5.98 -11.11
C THR A 241 -13.53 6.30 -11.97
N ILE A 242 -12.36 6.42 -11.35
CA ILE A 242 -11.10 6.75 -12.02
C ILE A 242 -10.12 5.56 -11.90
N PRO A 243 -9.60 5.03 -13.01
CA PRO A 243 -8.55 4.02 -12.97
C PRO A 243 -7.21 4.66 -12.59
N ILE A 244 -6.47 4.04 -11.66
CA ILE A 244 -5.19 4.57 -11.18
C ILE A 244 -4.15 3.47 -11.00
N LYS A 245 -2.88 3.82 -11.25
CA LYS A 245 -1.72 3.01 -10.87
C LYS A 245 -0.96 3.72 -9.75
N GLY A 246 -1.27 3.37 -8.50
CA GLY A 246 -0.65 4.02 -7.34
C GLY A 246 0.76 3.54 -6.98
N SER A 247 1.24 2.44 -7.57
CA SER A 247 2.56 1.86 -7.26
C SER A 247 3.30 1.45 -8.54
N SER A 248 4.63 1.50 -8.51
CA SER A 248 5.47 1.06 -9.62
C SER A 248 5.44 -0.47 -9.85
N GLY A 249 4.80 -1.23 -8.96
CA GLY A 249 4.69 -2.70 -9.05
C GLY A 249 5.88 -3.43 -8.44
N SER A 250 5.79 -4.76 -8.38
CA SER A 250 6.91 -5.64 -8.00
C SER A 250 7.79 -5.88 -9.23
N ASN A 251 9.12 -5.92 -9.07
CA ASN A 251 10.08 -6.17 -10.17
C ASN A 251 9.80 -7.47 -10.94
N ASN A 252 9.04 -8.41 -10.36
CA ASN A 252 8.72 -9.71 -10.94
C ASN A 252 7.21 -9.91 -11.24
N GLY A 253 6.39 -8.85 -11.16
CA GLY A 253 4.97 -8.94 -11.46
C GLY A 253 4.70 -8.97 -12.97
N LYS A 254 3.84 -9.86 -13.45
CA LYS A 254 3.35 -9.81 -14.84
C LYS A 254 2.33 -8.65 -14.91
N THR A 255 2.60 -7.62 -15.72
CA THR A 255 1.68 -6.46 -15.89
C THR A 255 1.14 -6.42 -17.31
N PHE A 256 -0.16 -6.15 -17.48
CA PHE A 256 -0.80 -6.00 -18.78
C PHE A 256 -0.56 -4.61 -19.40
N ASN A 257 -0.60 -3.58 -18.55
CA ASN A 257 -0.74 -2.19 -19.01
C ASN A 257 0.54 -1.38 -18.81
N LYS A 258 1.56 -1.66 -19.63
CA LYS A 258 2.85 -0.94 -19.59
C LYS A 258 2.72 0.54 -19.98
N LYS A 259 1.70 0.90 -20.78
CA LYS A 259 1.43 2.28 -21.21
C LYS A 259 0.90 3.16 -20.09
N LEU A 260 0.20 2.57 -19.12
CA LEU A 260 -0.38 3.32 -18.01
C LEU A 260 0.67 3.53 -16.91
N THR A 261 1.28 4.71 -16.91
CA THR A 261 2.30 5.05 -15.92
C THR A 261 1.67 5.59 -14.63
N GLN A 262 2.36 5.35 -13.51
CA GLN A 262 1.97 5.91 -12.21
C GLN A 262 1.90 7.45 -12.27
N ASN A 263 2.86 8.08 -12.95
CA ASN A 263 2.92 9.53 -13.06
C ASN A 263 1.73 10.08 -13.86
N ALA A 264 1.38 9.48 -15.00
CA ALA A 264 0.27 9.96 -15.83
C ALA A 264 -1.07 9.93 -15.07
N THR A 265 -1.39 8.80 -14.43
CA THR A 265 -2.65 8.63 -13.71
C THR A 265 -2.73 9.49 -12.44
N ALA A 266 -1.61 9.62 -11.70
CA ALA A 266 -1.55 10.49 -10.53
C ALA A 266 -1.65 11.98 -10.91
N ASN A 267 -1.00 12.41 -12.00
CA ASN A 267 -1.09 13.79 -12.49
C ASN A 267 -2.52 14.16 -12.86
N GLN A 268 -3.23 13.28 -13.57
CA GLN A 268 -4.62 13.52 -13.95
C GLN A 268 -5.54 13.68 -12.73
N LEU A 269 -5.38 12.80 -11.73
CA LEU A 269 -6.14 12.92 -10.48
C LEU A 269 -5.79 14.22 -9.75
N LEU A 270 -4.51 14.60 -9.68
CA LEU A 270 -4.07 15.84 -9.03
C LEU A 270 -4.65 17.07 -9.73
N LEU A 271 -4.60 17.12 -11.07
CA LEU A 271 -5.16 18.19 -11.87
C LEU A 271 -6.67 18.32 -11.66
N ALA A 272 -7.40 17.20 -11.66
CA ALA A 272 -8.83 17.19 -11.39
C ALA A 272 -9.17 17.74 -10.00
N LEU A 273 -8.41 17.35 -8.97
CA LEU A 273 -8.58 17.86 -7.61
C LEU A 273 -8.25 19.35 -7.49
N LYS A 274 -7.18 19.83 -8.16
CA LYS A 274 -6.82 21.25 -8.18
C LYS A 274 -7.82 22.11 -8.97
N ALA A 275 -8.36 21.58 -10.06
CA ALA A 275 -9.41 22.23 -10.84
C ALA A 275 -10.69 22.36 -10.02
N TYR A 276 -11.08 21.30 -9.31
CA TYR A 276 -12.17 21.36 -8.34
C TYR A 276 -11.90 22.39 -7.25
N ALA A 277 -10.67 22.43 -6.72
CA ALA A 277 -10.33 23.37 -5.67
C ALA A 277 -10.34 24.83 -6.09
N SER A 278 -9.99 25.11 -7.35
CA SER A 278 -10.07 26.46 -7.92
C SER A 278 -11.51 26.88 -8.25
N LYS A 279 -12.37 25.94 -8.68
CA LYS A 279 -13.80 26.20 -8.98
C LYS A 279 -14.64 26.37 -7.72
N SER A 280 -14.25 25.69 -6.65
CA SER A 280 -14.93 25.81 -5.37
C SER A 280 -14.55 27.17 -4.76
N ASN A 281 -15.50 28.10 -4.64
CA ASN A 281 -15.28 29.42 -4.03
C ASN A 281 -15.14 29.32 -2.49
N LEU A 282 -14.36 28.37 -1.99
CA LEU A 282 -14.03 28.27 -0.57
C LEU A 282 -12.81 29.13 -0.28
N HIS A 283 -12.95 30.03 0.71
CA HIS A 283 -11.83 30.79 1.28
C HIS A 283 -10.88 29.92 2.13
N ARG A 284 -11.13 28.61 2.23
CA ARG A 284 -10.32 27.64 2.98
C ARG A 284 -9.79 26.54 2.07
N THR A 285 -8.78 25.82 2.54
CA THR A 285 -8.23 24.64 1.85
C THR A 285 -9.26 23.53 1.72
N ILE A 286 -9.28 22.84 0.58
CA ILE A 286 -10.06 21.61 0.41
C ILE A 286 -9.32 20.44 1.01
N THR A 287 -10.09 19.65 1.75
CA THR A 287 -9.59 18.43 2.38
C THR A 287 -10.11 17.20 1.64
N VAL A 288 -9.18 16.36 1.19
CA VAL A 288 -9.47 15.11 0.49
C VAL A 288 -9.19 13.92 1.41
N GLY A 289 -10.21 13.17 1.77
CA GLY A 289 -10.09 11.96 2.58
C GLY A 289 -9.90 10.71 1.73
N VAL A 290 -8.84 9.94 1.96
CA VAL A 290 -8.61 8.66 1.27
C VAL A 290 -9.07 7.51 2.17
N ILE A 291 -10.06 6.74 1.72
CA ILE A 291 -10.61 5.59 2.46
C ILE A 291 -10.54 4.31 1.63
N GLY A 292 -10.62 3.15 2.28
CA GLY A 292 -10.68 1.85 1.62
C GLY A 292 -10.08 0.71 2.42
N TYR A 293 -10.19 -0.51 1.89
CA TYR A 293 -9.66 -1.72 2.51
C TYR A 293 -8.14 -1.61 2.81
N PRO A 294 -7.59 -2.39 3.75
CA PRO A 294 -6.14 -2.53 3.88
C PRO A 294 -5.51 -3.04 2.58
N ASN A 295 -4.27 -2.64 2.29
CA ASN A 295 -3.47 -3.11 1.14
C ASN A 295 -4.05 -2.90 -0.27
N VAL A 296 -5.14 -2.13 -0.42
CA VAL A 296 -5.61 -1.68 -1.76
C VAL A 296 -4.68 -0.64 -2.40
N GLY A 297 -3.76 -0.03 -1.64
CA GLY A 297 -2.75 0.91 -2.14
C GLY A 297 -3.01 2.40 -1.85
N LYS A 298 -3.81 2.72 -0.82
CA LYS A 298 -4.12 4.11 -0.38
C LYS A 298 -2.87 4.99 -0.24
N SER A 299 -1.96 4.62 0.65
CA SER A 299 -0.73 5.38 0.91
C SER A 299 0.19 5.43 -0.31
N SER A 300 0.16 4.42 -1.20
CA SER A 300 0.91 4.46 -2.46
C SER A 300 0.36 5.51 -3.42
N ILE A 301 -0.96 5.65 -3.52
CA ILE A 301 -1.60 6.71 -4.32
C ILE A 301 -1.24 8.08 -3.76
N ILE A 302 -1.29 8.27 -2.44
CA ILE A 302 -0.93 9.55 -1.81
C ILE A 302 0.53 9.90 -2.12
N ASN A 303 1.45 8.97 -1.92
CA ASN A 303 2.85 9.14 -2.28
C ASN A 303 3.02 9.46 -3.78
N ALA A 304 2.25 8.81 -4.66
CA ALA A 304 2.26 9.11 -6.10
C ALA A 304 1.85 10.57 -6.37
N LEU A 305 0.77 11.05 -5.75
CA LEU A 305 0.28 12.42 -5.87
C LEU A 305 1.28 13.45 -5.33
N THR A 306 1.87 13.17 -4.17
CA THR A 306 2.85 14.06 -3.54
C THR A 306 4.13 14.18 -4.39
N ASN A 307 4.64 13.07 -4.93
CA ASN A 307 5.84 13.07 -5.78
C ASN A 307 5.63 13.87 -7.07
N GLN A 308 4.42 13.84 -7.65
CA GLN A 308 4.11 14.66 -8.83
C GLN A 308 4.14 16.15 -8.51
N HIS A 309 3.60 16.56 -7.36
CA HIS A 309 3.54 17.97 -7.01
C HIS A 309 4.92 18.59 -6.76
N SER A 310 5.84 17.84 -6.14
CA SER A 310 7.16 18.36 -5.78
C SER A 310 8.16 18.48 -6.93
N GLY A 311 7.82 18.02 -8.15
CA GLY A 311 8.71 18.08 -9.33
C GLY A 311 10.01 17.26 -9.24
N LYS A 312 10.40 16.81 -8.05
CA LYS A 312 11.60 16.00 -7.81
C LYS A 312 11.28 14.52 -7.98
N GLY A 313 11.96 13.90 -8.93
CA GLY A 313 11.90 12.45 -9.18
C GLY A 313 12.13 11.65 -7.90
N SER A 314 11.35 10.57 -7.77
CA SER A 314 11.40 9.39 -6.89
C SER A 314 12.47 9.27 -5.78
N ASN A 315 12.79 10.33 -5.05
CA ASN A 315 13.64 10.24 -3.86
C ASN A 315 12.87 9.47 -2.79
N LYS A 316 13.16 8.16 -2.73
CA LYS A 316 12.53 7.17 -1.87
C LYS A 316 12.70 7.49 -0.38
N SER A 317 13.66 8.35 -0.03
CA SER A 317 13.93 8.82 1.33
C SER A 317 12.95 9.90 1.84
N LYS A 318 12.16 10.54 0.97
CA LYS A 318 11.23 11.64 1.32
C LYS A 318 9.75 11.31 1.05
N GLN A 319 9.34 10.06 1.27
CA GLN A 319 7.92 9.69 1.13
C GLN A 319 7.13 10.04 2.41
N PRO A 320 5.99 10.75 2.32
CA PRO A 320 5.23 11.18 3.51
C PRO A 320 4.52 10.02 4.22
N CYS A 321 4.08 9.00 3.47
CA CYS A 321 3.43 7.82 4.01
C CYS A 321 4.31 6.57 3.92
N PRO A 322 4.42 5.77 5.00
CA PRO A 322 5.04 4.46 4.94
C PRO A 322 4.18 3.54 4.09
N VAL A 323 4.83 2.77 3.22
CA VAL A 323 4.19 1.78 2.36
C VAL A 323 4.79 0.41 2.61
N GLY A 324 3.95 -0.62 2.61
CA GLY A 324 4.40 -2.00 2.77
C GLY A 324 3.28 -2.98 2.39
N ASN A 325 3.67 -4.20 2.04
CA ASN A 325 2.74 -5.25 1.60
C ASN A 325 2.03 -5.96 2.77
N GLN A 326 2.14 -5.44 3.99
CA GLN A 326 1.51 -6.00 5.19
C GLN A 326 0.34 -5.11 5.65
N ALA A 327 -0.75 -5.74 6.10
CA ALA A 327 -1.86 -5.01 6.70
C ALA A 327 -1.42 -4.33 8.01
N GLY A 328 -1.93 -3.12 8.26
CA GLY A 328 -1.64 -2.37 9.49
C GLY A 328 -0.33 -1.57 9.48
N VAL A 329 0.23 -1.27 8.31
CA VAL A 329 1.34 -0.30 8.14
C VAL A 329 0.88 1.11 8.53
N THR A 330 -0.24 1.57 7.97
CA THR A 330 -0.86 2.86 8.32
C THR A 330 -1.80 2.66 9.52
N ARG A 331 -1.37 3.12 10.71
CA ARG A 331 -2.11 2.96 11.97
C ARG A 331 -2.76 4.24 12.46
N THR A 332 -2.17 5.38 12.14
CA THR A 332 -2.63 6.70 12.56
C THR A 332 -3.19 7.48 11.38
N LEU A 333 -4.09 8.43 11.68
CA LEU A 333 -4.53 9.41 10.70
C LEU A 333 -3.39 10.41 10.47
N ARG A 334 -3.09 10.67 9.20
CA ARG A 334 -2.03 11.61 8.81
C ARG A 334 -2.59 12.63 7.86
N GLU A 335 -2.21 13.86 8.09
CA GLU A 335 -2.58 14.97 7.24
C GLU A 335 -1.37 15.45 6.46
N ILE A 336 -1.53 15.50 5.14
CA ILE A 336 -0.47 15.85 4.20
C ILE A 336 -0.96 17.06 3.43
N LYS A 337 -0.34 18.19 3.68
CA LYS A 337 -0.54 19.40 2.88
C LYS A 337 0.19 19.19 1.55
N ILE A 338 -0.56 19.16 0.45
CA ILE A 338 0.04 19.12 -0.89
C ILE A 338 0.30 20.55 -1.34
N ASP A 339 -0.73 21.39 -1.29
CA ASP A 339 -0.70 22.76 -1.79
C ASP A 339 -1.41 23.67 -0.77
N ASN A 340 -1.28 24.98 -0.92
CA ASN A 340 -1.99 25.96 -0.09
C ASN A 340 -3.51 25.87 -0.21
N LYS A 341 -4.04 25.24 -1.27
CA LYS A 341 -5.48 25.01 -1.46
C LYS A 341 -5.91 23.54 -1.31
N LEU A 342 -4.98 22.60 -1.18
CA LEU A 342 -5.27 21.16 -1.21
C LEU A 342 -4.55 20.40 -0.11
N LYS A 343 -5.33 19.71 0.72
CA LYS A 343 -4.87 18.85 1.82
C LYS A 343 -5.40 17.44 1.62
N ILE A 344 -4.59 16.42 1.90
CA ILE A 344 -4.98 15.02 1.86
C ILE A 344 -4.90 14.40 3.25
N ILE A 345 -5.90 13.60 3.62
CA ILE A 345 -5.92 12.78 4.83
C ILE A 345 -5.68 11.32 4.44
N ASP A 346 -4.56 10.75 4.92
CA ASP A 346 -4.30 9.30 4.87
C ASP A 346 -4.98 8.62 6.07
N SER A 347 -5.79 7.60 5.78
CA SER A 347 -6.51 6.84 6.80
C SER A 347 -6.05 5.38 6.88
N PRO A 348 -6.03 4.80 8.10
CA PRO A 348 -5.89 3.37 8.29
C PRO A 348 -6.86 2.58 7.40
N GLY A 349 -6.43 1.40 6.92
CA GLY A 349 -7.32 0.54 6.14
C GLY A 349 -8.49 0.04 6.99
N ILE A 350 -9.71 0.18 6.49
CA ILE A 350 -10.91 -0.25 7.20
C ILE A 350 -11.44 -1.53 6.57
N VAL A 351 -11.64 -2.56 7.39
CA VAL A 351 -12.26 -3.82 6.98
C VAL A 351 -13.72 -3.78 7.41
N PHE A 352 -14.63 -3.94 6.46
CA PHE A 352 -16.05 -3.93 6.75
C PHE A 352 -16.51 -5.35 7.04
N PRO A 353 -17.18 -5.59 8.19
CA PRO A 353 -17.86 -6.85 8.36
C PRO A 353 -18.95 -6.97 7.29
N GLU A 354 -19.02 -8.12 6.62
CA GLU A 354 -20.16 -8.42 5.76
C GLU A 354 -21.45 -8.30 6.58
N ASN A 355 -22.57 -8.04 5.91
CA ASN A 355 -23.90 -8.02 6.49
C ASN A 355 -24.29 -9.43 6.97
N VAL A 356 -23.70 -9.87 8.07
CA VAL A 356 -24.21 -10.99 8.84
C VAL A 356 -25.57 -10.51 9.32
N LYS A 357 -26.63 -11.01 8.69
CA LYS A 357 -28.00 -10.76 9.11
C LYS A 357 -28.02 -10.95 10.62
N LYS A 358 -28.55 -9.97 11.37
CA LYS A 358 -28.63 -9.96 12.85
C LYS A 358 -29.47 -11.13 13.44
N SER A 359 -29.76 -12.16 12.66
CA SER A 359 -30.55 -13.32 13.02
C SER A 359 -29.71 -14.58 12.78
N GLY A 360 -29.07 -15.07 13.86
CA GLY A 360 -28.31 -16.32 13.87
C GLY A 360 -26.80 -16.14 13.83
N SER A 361 -26.10 -16.78 14.77
CA SER A 361 -24.65 -16.97 14.71
C SER A 361 -24.24 -17.46 13.32
N LEU A 362 -23.19 -16.87 12.73
CA LEU A 362 -22.56 -17.42 11.53
C LEU A 362 -22.30 -18.90 11.74
N THR A 363 -22.66 -19.73 10.75
CA THR A 363 -22.20 -21.11 10.75
C THR A 363 -20.67 -21.11 10.68
N THR A 364 -20.01 -22.08 11.31
CA THR A 364 -18.54 -22.21 11.31
C THR A 364 -17.96 -22.15 9.89
N ARG A 365 -18.69 -22.68 8.90
CA ARG A 365 -18.32 -22.64 7.49
C ARG A 365 -18.29 -21.22 6.91
N GLN A 366 -19.34 -20.43 7.13
CA GLN A 366 -19.39 -19.05 6.62
C GLN A 366 -18.31 -18.17 7.24
N LYS A 367 -17.99 -18.38 8.53
CA LYS A 367 -16.87 -17.68 9.20
C LYS A 367 -15.54 -18.00 8.52
N LYS A 368 -15.28 -19.27 8.21
CA LYS A 368 -14.06 -19.71 7.50
C LYS A 368 -13.98 -19.16 6.08
N GLU A 369 -15.10 -19.10 5.36
CA GLU A 369 -15.15 -18.50 4.02
C GLU A 369 -14.89 -16.99 4.05
N TYR A 370 -15.43 -16.28 5.05
CA TYR A 370 -15.16 -14.86 5.25
C TYR A 370 -13.69 -14.58 5.58
N GLU A 371 -13.10 -15.37 6.48
CA GLU A 371 -11.66 -15.27 6.79
C GLU A 371 -10.79 -15.57 5.56
N ALA A 372 -11.14 -16.59 4.78
CA ALA A 372 -10.46 -16.91 3.52
C ALA A 372 -10.50 -15.74 2.52
N LYS A 373 -11.65 -15.08 2.36
CA LYS A 373 -11.77 -13.87 1.52
C LYS A 373 -10.85 -12.75 2.03
N LEU A 374 -10.85 -12.49 3.33
CA LEU A 374 -10.01 -11.46 3.93
C LEU A 374 -8.51 -11.76 3.77
N ALA A 375 -8.11 -13.03 3.85
CA ALA A 375 -6.74 -13.46 3.60
C ALA A 375 -6.32 -13.21 2.13
N ILE A 376 -7.17 -13.53 1.16
CA ILE A 376 -6.91 -13.30 -0.28
C ILE A 376 -6.80 -11.80 -0.59
N LEU A 377 -7.64 -10.97 0.02
CA LEU A 377 -7.57 -9.51 -0.09
C LEU A 377 -6.39 -8.91 0.69
N SER A 378 -5.62 -9.72 1.40
CA SER A 378 -4.52 -9.27 2.27
C SER A 378 -4.98 -8.26 3.32
N ALA A 379 -6.22 -8.39 3.80
CA ALA A 379 -6.81 -7.50 4.80
C ALA A 379 -6.38 -7.84 6.25
N ILE A 380 -5.88 -9.06 6.46
CA ILE A 380 -5.43 -9.58 7.76
C ILE A 380 -3.91 -9.81 7.70
N PRO A 381 -3.15 -9.48 8.77
CA PRO A 381 -1.74 -9.85 8.88
C PRO A 381 -1.50 -11.37 8.79
N GLU A 382 -0.41 -11.80 8.16
CA GLU A 382 -0.08 -13.22 7.95
C GLU A 382 -0.06 -14.05 9.25
N LYS A 383 0.27 -13.43 10.39
CA LYS A 383 0.31 -14.08 11.72
C LYS A 383 -1.08 -14.40 12.29
N GLN A 384 -2.13 -13.76 11.79
CA GLN A 384 -3.50 -13.89 12.28
C GLN A 384 -4.36 -14.78 11.37
N ILE A 385 -3.79 -15.33 10.30
CA ILE A 385 -4.49 -16.27 9.41
C ILE A 385 -4.46 -17.64 10.07
N GLU A 386 -5.61 -18.15 10.53
CA GLU A 386 -5.70 -19.45 11.20
C GLU A 386 -5.62 -20.61 10.18
N ASP A 387 -6.30 -20.47 9.04
CA ASP A 387 -6.39 -21.52 8.01
C ASP A 387 -6.04 -20.99 6.60
N PRO A 388 -4.74 -20.92 6.26
CA PRO A 388 -4.32 -20.45 4.94
C PRO A 388 -4.63 -21.48 3.82
N ILE A 389 -4.89 -22.75 4.14
CA ILE A 389 -5.20 -23.79 3.15
C ILE A 389 -6.57 -23.53 2.54
N ASN A 390 -7.56 -23.20 3.38
CA ASN A 390 -8.90 -22.83 2.89
C ASN A 390 -8.87 -21.56 2.03
N ALA A 391 -8.04 -20.58 2.40
CA ALA A 391 -7.82 -19.38 1.59
C ALA A 391 -7.27 -19.72 0.19
N VAL A 392 -6.27 -20.62 0.10
CA VAL A 392 -5.76 -21.09 -1.19
C VAL A 392 -6.80 -21.88 -1.96
N SER A 393 -7.60 -22.73 -1.30
CA SER A 393 -8.69 -23.47 -1.96
C SER A 393 -9.71 -22.53 -2.61
N TYR A 394 -10.10 -21.47 -1.90
CA TYR A 394 -11.00 -20.45 -2.43
C TYR A 394 -10.37 -19.66 -3.59
N LEU A 395 -9.07 -19.36 -3.49
CA LEU A 395 -8.31 -18.72 -4.59
C LEU A 395 -8.26 -19.62 -5.84
N LEU A 396 -7.96 -20.92 -5.69
CA LEU A 396 -7.95 -21.86 -6.80
C LEU A 396 -9.33 -21.99 -7.46
N LYS A 397 -10.41 -22.03 -6.67
CA LYS A 397 -11.78 -22.01 -7.18
C LYS A 397 -12.09 -20.74 -7.98
N ARG A 398 -11.54 -19.60 -7.56
CA ARG A 398 -11.68 -18.34 -8.31
C ARG A 398 -10.93 -18.42 -9.64
N LEU A 399 -9.68 -18.84 -9.62
CA LEU A 399 -8.83 -18.94 -10.80
C LEU A 399 -9.39 -19.96 -11.81
N SER A 400 -10.08 -21.01 -11.37
CA SER A 400 -10.72 -21.99 -12.26
C SER A 400 -11.92 -21.45 -13.04
N THR A 401 -12.37 -20.22 -12.77
CA THR A 401 -13.51 -19.61 -13.49
C THR A 401 -13.12 -19.20 -14.91
N ASP A 402 -11.82 -18.94 -15.15
CA ASP A 402 -11.30 -18.53 -16.45
C ASP A 402 -10.06 -19.37 -16.78
N ASN A 403 -10.01 -19.90 -18.00
CA ASN A 403 -8.89 -20.71 -18.47
C ASN A 403 -7.58 -19.93 -18.46
N SER A 404 -7.59 -18.64 -18.81
CA SER A 404 -6.38 -17.81 -18.83
C SER A 404 -5.75 -17.66 -17.44
N MET A 405 -6.59 -17.45 -16.42
CA MET A 405 -6.15 -17.35 -15.03
C MET A 405 -5.59 -18.69 -14.53
N ALA A 406 -6.26 -19.79 -14.84
CA ALA A 406 -5.84 -21.14 -14.45
C ALA A 406 -4.51 -21.54 -15.12
N GLU A 407 -4.32 -21.21 -16.39
CA GLU A 407 -3.07 -21.43 -17.12
C GLU A 407 -1.91 -20.60 -16.55
N SER A 408 -2.14 -19.31 -16.28
CA SER A 408 -1.14 -18.43 -15.66
C SER A 408 -0.60 -18.99 -14.34
N PHE A 409 -1.48 -19.53 -13.50
CA PHE A 409 -1.11 -20.18 -12.24
C PHE A 409 -0.31 -21.47 -12.45
N LYS A 410 -0.75 -22.34 -13.38
CA LYS A 410 -0.06 -23.60 -13.71
C LYS A 410 1.35 -23.36 -14.27
N GLU A 411 1.47 -22.39 -15.17
CA GLU A 411 2.75 -22.00 -15.78
C GLU A 411 3.73 -21.47 -14.72
N PHE A 412 3.26 -20.58 -13.84
CA PHE A 412 4.10 -19.98 -12.81
C PHE A 412 4.69 -21.02 -11.84
N TYR A 413 3.88 -21.97 -11.38
CA TYR A 413 4.34 -23.04 -10.48
C TYR A 413 4.87 -24.29 -11.19
N LYS A 414 4.87 -24.30 -12.54
CA LYS A 414 5.22 -25.46 -13.38
C LYS A 414 4.51 -26.72 -12.89
N LEU A 415 3.18 -26.63 -12.75
CA LEU A 415 2.37 -27.72 -12.21
C LEU A 415 2.29 -28.88 -13.21
N PRO A 416 2.54 -30.14 -12.78
CA PRO A 416 2.25 -31.30 -13.60
C PRO A 416 0.74 -31.49 -13.76
N ALA A 417 0.34 -32.39 -14.67
CA ALA A 417 -1.05 -32.83 -14.77
C ALA A 417 -1.45 -33.57 -13.48
N LEU A 418 -2.23 -32.90 -12.62
CA LEU A 418 -2.70 -33.47 -11.36
C LEU A 418 -4.13 -33.99 -11.55
N ALA A 419 -4.31 -35.30 -11.49
CA ALA A 419 -5.63 -35.90 -11.41
C ALA A 419 -6.22 -35.71 -10.00
N SER A 420 -7.45 -35.23 -9.89
CA SER A 420 -8.15 -35.01 -8.63
C SER A 420 -9.65 -35.19 -8.78
N ILE A 421 -10.28 -35.77 -7.76
CA ILE A 421 -11.74 -36.00 -7.72
C ILE A 421 -12.45 -34.82 -7.04
N ASP A 422 -11.79 -34.16 -6.08
CA ASP A 422 -12.33 -33.04 -5.29
C ASP A 422 -11.36 -31.86 -5.26
N LEU A 423 -11.89 -30.65 -5.06
CA LEU A 423 -11.14 -29.40 -4.95
C LEU A 423 -10.17 -29.42 -3.77
N ASN A 424 -10.55 -30.03 -2.65
CA ASN A 424 -9.68 -30.12 -1.47
C ASN A 424 -8.48 -31.03 -1.74
N ASP A 425 -8.71 -32.15 -2.41
CA ASP A 425 -7.63 -33.08 -2.82
C ASP A 425 -6.70 -32.42 -3.83
N PHE A 426 -7.27 -31.72 -4.83
CA PHE A 426 -6.50 -30.91 -5.78
C PHE A 426 -5.63 -29.87 -5.07
N THR A 427 -6.23 -29.10 -4.14
CA THR A 427 -5.52 -28.06 -3.38
C THR A 427 -4.35 -28.67 -2.60
N LYS A 428 -4.54 -29.82 -1.95
CA LYS A 428 -3.46 -30.52 -1.24
C LYS A 428 -2.33 -30.94 -2.19
N LYS A 429 -2.65 -31.55 -3.34
CA LYS A 429 -1.66 -31.98 -4.33
C LYS A 429 -0.84 -30.80 -4.88
N VAL A 430 -1.51 -29.69 -5.18
CA VAL A 430 -0.86 -28.43 -5.58
C VAL A 430 0.09 -27.94 -4.49
N LEU A 431 -0.37 -27.85 -3.24
CA LEU A 431 0.45 -27.38 -2.12
C LEU A 431 1.64 -28.32 -1.84
N ILE A 432 1.48 -29.63 -1.99
CA ILE A 432 2.59 -30.60 -1.86
C ILE A 432 3.65 -30.34 -2.94
N HIS A 433 3.24 -30.13 -4.19
CA HIS A 433 4.16 -29.82 -5.29
C HIS A 433 4.92 -28.52 -5.02
N ILE A 434 4.22 -27.45 -4.64
CA ILE A 434 4.81 -26.15 -4.31
C ILE A 434 5.76 -26.26 -3.11
N SER A 435 5.39 -27.05 -2.10
CA SER A 435 6.25 -27.28 -0.93
C SER A 435 7.57 -27.94 -1.32
N ARG A 436 7.53 -28.90 -2.25
CA ARG A 436 8.74 -29.59 -2.74
C ARG A 436 9.58 -28.69 -3.64
N SER A 437 8.96 -27.97 -4.58
CA SER A 437 9.69 -27.13 -5.53
C SER A 437 10.34 -25.92 -4.88
N GLN A 438 9.73 -25.37 -3.82
CA GLN A 438 10.27 -24.20 -3.09
C GLN A 438 10.96 -24.55 -1.77
N GLY A 439 11.17 -25.84 -1.47
CA GLY A 439 11.87 -26.28 -0.26
C GLY A 439 11.14 -25.96 1.06
N ARG A 440 9.80 -25.85 1.06
CA ARG A 440 8.97 -25.69 2.27
C ARG A 440 8.70 -27.05 2.90
N LEU A 441 9.75 -27.69 3.38
CA LEU A 441 9.70 -28.98 4.04
C LEU A 441 9.85 -28.83 5.56
N GLY A 442 9.10 -29.61 6.31
CA GLY A 442 9.24 -29.77 7.75
C GLY A 442 10.30 -30.79 8.12
N ARG A 443 10.34 -31.15 9.41
CA ARG A 443 11.23 -32.20 9.91
C ARG A 443 10.94 -33.53 9.21
N GLY A 444 11.99 -34.26 8.84
CA GLY A 444 11.87 -35.54 8.12
C GLY A 444 11.45 -35.40 6.65
N GLY A 445 11.57 -34.21 6.05
CA GLY A 445 11.24 -34.01 4.63
C GLY A 445 9.73 -33.96 4.32
N VAL A 446 8.89 -33.88 5.36
CA VAL A 446 7.43 -33.81 5.19
C VAL A 446 7.01 -32.45 4.63
N PRO A 447 6.26 -32.37 3.51
CA PRO A 447 5.77 -31.11 2.95
C PRO A 447 4.97 -30.27 3.96
N ASN A 448 5.35 -29.01 4.16
CA ASN A 448 4.64 -28.09 5.04
C ASN A 448 3.59 -27.29 4.27
N LEU A 449 2.36 -27.80 4.29
CA LEU A 449 1.23 -27.20 3.56
C LEU A 449 0.93 -25.77 4.02
N HIS A 450 0.97 -25.50 5.33
CA HIS A 450 0.69 -24.18 5.88
C HIS A 450 1.69 -23.14 5.38
N ALA A 451 2.99 -23.46 5.42
CA ALA A 451 4.03 -22.57 4.91
C ALA A 451 3.91 -22.35 3.39
N ALA A 452 3.62 -23.41 2.63
CA ALA A 452 3.39 -23.29 1.19
C ALA A 452 2.16 -22.43 0.86
N SER A 453 1.07 -22.56 1.62
CA SER A 453 -0.12 -21.74 1.43
C SER A 453 0.16 -20.25 1.64
N LEU A 454 0.95 -19.89 2.66
CA LEU A 454 1.37 -18.51 2.87
C LEU A 454 2.22 -17.96 1.72
N VAL A 455 3.07 -18.80 1.11
CA VAL A 455 3.81 -18.39 -0.10
C VAL A 455 2.88 -18.15 -1.27
N VAL A 456 1.89 -19.02 -1.49
CA VAL A 456 0.89 -18.82 -2.55
C VAL A 456 0.13 -17.51 -2.37
N LEU A 457 -0.30 -17.19 -1.14
CA LEU A 457 -0.97 -15.92 -0.84
C LEU A 457 -0.06 -14.71 -1.04
N LYS A 458 1.24 -14.82 -0.70
CA LYS A 458 2.23 -13.77 -0.97
C LYS A 458 2.43 -13.56 -2.47
N ASP A 459 2.59 -14.64 -3.23
CA ASP A 459 2.81 -14.58 -4.68
C ASP A 459 1.58 -14.02 -5.42
N TRP A 460 0.37 -14.33 -4.93
CA TRP A 460 -0.88 -13.70 -5.35
C TRP A 460 -0.88 -12.18 -5.07
N ARG A 461 -0.53 -11.79 -3.84
CA ARG A 461 -0.47 -10.37 -3.44
C ARG A 461 0.52 -9.58 -4.28
N ASP A 462 1.68 -10.16 -4.56
CA ASP A 462 2.76 -9.54 -5.34
C ASP A 462 2.48 -9.55 -6.86
N GLY A 463 1.38 -10.15 -7.32
CA GLY A 463 0.95 -10.15 -8.72
C GLY A 463 1.83 -11.01 -9.64
N LYS A 464 2.42 -12.10 -9.11
CA LYS A 464 3.31 -12.97 -9.89
C LYS A 464 2.58 -13.84 -10.91
N PHE A 465 1.33 -14.18 -10.62
CA PHE A 465 0.41 -14.85 -11.53
C PHE A 465 -0.90 -14.06 -11.59
N GLN A 466 -1.63 -14.24 -12.68
CA GLN A 466 -2.77 -13.39 -12.99
C GLN A 466 -4.07 -13.89 -12.37
N GLY A 467 -4.92 -12.95 -11.96
CA GLY A 467 -6.31 -13.24 -11.62
C GLY A 467 -7.15 -12.01 -11.33
N TRP A 468 -8.42 -12.09 -11.70
CA TRP A 468 -9.41 -11.01 -11.59
C TRP A 468 -10.81 -11.60 -11.39
N THR A 469 -11.76 -10.73 -11.06
CA THR A 469 -13.20 -11.04 -11.04
C THR A 469 -13.92 -10.26 -12.14
N LEU A 470 -15.05 -10.78 -12.62
CA LEU A 470 -15.91 -10.08 -13.57
C LEU A 470 -17.12 -9.45 -12.85
N PRO A 471 -17.65 -8.31 -13.32
CA PRO A 471 -18.90 -7.76 -12.79
C PRO A 471 -20.06 -8.76 -12.94
N LYS A 472 -20.93 -8.87 -11.94
CA LYS A 472 -22.10 -9.77 -11.95
C LYS A 472 -23.04 -9.55 -13.15
N SER A 473 -23.11 -8.32 -13.68
CA SER A 473 -23.88 -8.00 -14.88
C SER A 473 -23.33 -8.65 -16.16
N SER A 474 -22.03 -8.93 -16.20
CA SER A 474 -21.36 -9.55 -17.36
C SER A 474 -21.46 -11.08 -17.35
N SER A 475 -21.59 -11.72 -16.18
CA SER A 475 -21.82 -13.18 -16.07
C SER A 475 -23.22 -13.61 -16.49
N ALA A 476 -24.19 -12.68 -16.55
CA ALA A 476 -25.55 -12.98 -17.01
C ALA A 476 -25.69 -13.03 -18.54
N LYS A 477 -24.72 -12.48 -19.30
CA LYS A 477 -24.74 -12.45 -20.77
C LYS A 477 -23.96 -13.59 -21.43
N SER A 478 -23.30 -14.45 -20.65
CA SER A 478 -22.52 -15.60 -21.14
C SER A 478 -23.27 -16.93 -21.04
N GLY A 479 -24.60 -16.89 -20.88
CA GLY A 479 -25.46 -18.07 -20.94
C GLY A 479 -26.41 -17.95 -22.13
N ASP A 480 -26.22 -18.81 -23.11
CA ASP A 480 -27.13 -19.15 -24.20
C ASP A 480 -27.32 -18.12 -25.33
N SER A 481 -26.47 -18.23 -26.35
CA SER A 481 -26.79 -17.86 -27.72
C SER A 481 -27.42 -19.07 -28.42
N THR A 482 -28.71 -19.29 -28.20
CA THR A 482 -29.52 -20.21 -29.01
C THR A 482 -30.95 -19.66 -29.13
N GLU A 483 -31.28 -19.26 -30.36
CA GLU A 483 -32.61 -19.16 -30.98
C GLU A 483 -33.79 -18.68 -30.10
N VAL A 484 -34.17 -17.40 -30.28
CA VAL A 484 -35.50 -16.92 -29.91
C VAL A 484 -36.42 -17.03 -31.13
N GLU A 485 -37.10 -18.18 -31.27
CA GLU A 485 -38.37 -18.23 -31.99
C GLU A 485 -39.48 -17.64 -31.09
N THR A 486 -40.18 -16.66 -31.64
CA THR A 486 -41.35 -16.00 -31.06
C THR A 486 -42.52 -16.96 -30.88
N LYS A 487 -42.93 -17.24 -29.64
CA LYS A 487 -44.31 -17.65 -29.32
C LYS A 487 -44.82 -17.01 -28.02
N ILE A 488 -45.88 -16.23 -28.17
CA ILE A 488 -46.74 -15.71 -27.10
C ILE A 488 -47.54 -16.87 -26.50
N PRO A 489 -47.83 -16.88 -25.18
CA PRO A 489 -49.13 -17.39 -24.77
C PRO A 489 -49.87 -16.51 -23.77
N ASN A 490 -51.17 -16.36 -24.06
CA ASN A 490 -52.24 -15.96 -23.15
C ASN A 490 -52.48 -17.02 -22.07
N GLY A 491 -53.01 -16.59 -20.91
CA GLY A 491 -54.08 -17.32 -20.22
C GLY A 491 -53.76 -18.08 -18.92
N ALA A 492 -53.98 -17.38 -17.80
CA ALA A 492 -54.72 -17.79 -16.59
C ALA A 492 -54.32 -18.99 -15.69
N SER A 493 -54.24 -18.62 -14.39
CA SER A 493 -54.65 -19.33 -13.15
C SER A 493 -53.61 -20.13 -12.36
N GLY A 494 -53.55 -19.84 -11.04
CA GLY A 494 -52.88 -20.68 -10.03
C GLY A 494 -52.02 -19.91 -9.02
N ALA A 495 -52.60 -19.50 -7.89
CA ALA A 495 -51.98 -18.64 -6.88
C ALA A 495 -50.91 -19.31 -5.97
N LYS A 496 -49.82 -18.59 -5.69
CA LYS A 496 -49.14 -18.52 -4.38
C LYS A 496 -48.27 -17.25 -4.31
N PRO A 497 -48.31 -16.45 -3.23
CA PRO A 497 -47.66 -15.13 -3.23
C PRO A 497 -46.16 -15.22 -2.90
N PRO A 498 -45.27 -14.54 -3.64
CA PRO A 498 -43.92 -14.27 -3.18
C PRO A 498 -43.85 -12.98 -2.34
N ALA A 499 -42.83 -12.95 -1.49
CA ALA A 499 -42.61 -12.00 -0.40
C ALA A 499 -42.47 -10.52 -0.82
N LYS A 500 -42.86 -9.65 0.13
CA LYS A 500 -42.79 -8.18 0.06
C LYS A 500 -41.46 -7.68 -0.51
N VAL A 501 -41.55 -7.03 -1.66
CA VAL A 501 -40.50 -6.20 -2.26
C VAL A 501 -40.37 -4.92 -1.44
N GLU A 502 -39.17 -4.64 -0.96
CA GLU A 502 -38.83 -3.38 -0.29
C GLU A 502 -39.02 -2.21 -1.27
N GLN A 503 -39.77 -1.20 -0.82
CA GLN A 503 -40.13 -0.02 -1.61
C GLN A 503 -38.88 0.80 -1.95
N THR A 504 -38.58 0.91 -3.24
CA THR A 504 -37.63 1.88 -3.79
C THR A 504 -38.27 3.28 -3.73
N THR A 505 -37.80 4.10 -2.79
CA THR A 505 -38.17 5.52 -2.73
C THR A 505 -37.51 6.25 -3.89
N ILE A 506 -38.31 6.74 -4.83
CA ILE A 506 -37.84 7.53 -5.97
C ILE A 506 -37.36 8.88 -5.45
N VAL A 507 -36.05 9.15 -5.58
CA VAL A 507 -35.45 10.47 -5.31
C VAL A 507 -35.93 11.43 -6.40
N LYS A 508 -36.71 12.45 -6.02
CA LYS A 508 -37.37 13.37 -6.97
C LYS A 508 -36.46 14.46 -7.53
N GLU A 509 -35.32 14.73 -6.91
CA GLU A 509 -34.37 15.75 -7.37
C GLU A 509 -32.93 15.26 -7.20
N TRP A 510 -32.21 15.15 -8.32
CA TRP A 510 -30.79 14.83 -8.34
C TRP A 510 -30.00 16.11 -8.10
N ALA A 511 -28.89 16.02 -7.37
CA ALA A 511 -27.94 17.13 -7.26
C ALA A 511 -27.40 17.48 -8.65
N GLN A 512 -27.10 18.77 -8.87
CA GLN A 512 -26.61 19.35 -10.13
C GLN A 512 -25.54 18.46 -10.79
N GLU A 513 -25.78 18.06 -12.04
CA GLU A 513 -24.90 17.21 -12.84
C GLU A 513 -23.53 17.84 -13.02
N PHE A 514 -22.49 17.01 -12.87
CA PHE A 514 -21.11 17.38 -13.11
C PHE A 514 -20.75 16.99 -14.54
N ASP A 515 -20.29 17.93 -15.36
CA ASP A 515 -19.82 17.70 -16.72
C ASP A 515 -18.52 16.87 -16.70
N LEU A 516 -18.68 15.55 -16.85
CA LEU A 516 -17.60 14.56 -16.91
C LEU A 516 -17.03 14.44 -18.33
N ASP A 517 -17.76 14.86 -19.35
CA ASP A 517 -17.37 14.66 -20.75
C ASP A 517 -16.14 15.50 -21.11
N SER A 518 -16.02 16.69 -20.52
CA SER A 518 -14.84 17.53 -20.63
C SER A 518 -13.61 16.97 -19.87
N LEU A 519 -13.80 16.11 -18.86
CA LEU A 519 -12.72 15.55 -18.03
C LEU A 519 -12.07 14.31 -18.67
N PHE A 520 -12.85 13.50 -19.39
CA PHE A 520 -12.38 12.23 -19.96
C PHE A 520 -11.97 12.32 -21.44
N ALA A 521 -12.41 13.34 -22.17
CA ALA A 521 -12.09 13.52 -23.59
C ALA A 521 -10.58 13.67 -23.87
N ASP A 522 -9.82 14.31 -22.97
CA ASP A 522 -8.37 14.56 -23.17
C ASP A 522 -7.46 13.40 -22.73
N VAL A 523 -7.98 12.44 -21.95
CA VAL A 523 -7.15 11.39 -21.33
C VAL A 523 -7.24 10.04 -22.04
N PHE A 524 -8.40 9.71 -22.61
CA PHE A 524 -8.66 8.39 -23.23
C PHE A 524 -9.07 8.50 -24.71
N GLY A 525 -8.61 9.56 -25.38
CA GLY A 525 -8.83 9.79 -26.81
C GLY A 525 -8.53 8.56 -27.66
N LYS A 526 -9.52 8.21 -28.49
CA LYS A 526 -9.56 7.11 -29.45
C LYS A 526 -8.31 7.10 -30.36
N ASN A 527 -7.78 5.92 -30.59
CA ASN A 527 -7.54 5.39 -31.93
C ASN A 527 -8.15 3.99 -32.00
#